data_AF-A0A820KVL0-F1
#
_entry.id   AF-A0A820KVL0-F1
#
_cell.length_a   1.000
_cell.length_b   1.000
_cell.length_c   1.000
_cell.angle_alpha   90.00
_cell.angle_beta   90.00
_cell.angle_gamma   90.00
#
_symmetry.space_group_name_H-M   'P 1'
#
loop_
_entity.id
_entity.type
_entity.pdbx_description
1 polymer ?
#
loop_
_entity_poly.entity_id
_entity_poly.type
_entity_poly.pdbx_seq_one_letter_code
_entity_poly.pdbx_strand_id
1 'polypeptide(L)'
;MAYRILQSTGSSLGGYVDWTLTSISIADYNSTGRMPPDVPSGLTYCRYRDFRSSAAPYSESLIYWNVLAARLAFIIVFEHAVFFIIYILNWLVPDVPKTIQNKIDHKRYIDQRERCTHETTDEKSEQNAVASEAISRIFRPPINLPNFTVETKDESSTRQSKQKKHKGTRVSPAYEQ
;
A
#
# COMPACT_ATOMS: atom_id res chain seq x y z
N MET A 1 -8.92 17.15 -29.52
CA MET A 1 -10.19 17.40 -28.82
C MET A 1 -10.66 18.84 -28.91
N ALA A 2 -9.84 19.84 -28.55
CA ALA A 2 -10.26 21.25 -28.49
C ALA A 2 -11.01 21.78 -29.74
N TYR A 3 -10.52 21.52 -30.96
CA TYR A 3 -11.18 21.97 -32.20
C TYR A 3 -12.62 21.46 -32.35
N ARG A 4 -12.86 20.18 -32.06
CA ARG A 4 -14.21 19.57 -32.16
C ARG A 4 -15.19 20.18 -31.17
N ILE A 5 -14.70 20.62 -30.01
CA ILE A 5 -15.52 21.15 -28.92
C ILE A 5 -15.81 22.64 -29.12
N LEU A 6 -14.84 23.39 -29.65
CA LEU A 6 -14.89 24.85 -29.68
C LEU A 6 -15.26 25.45 -31.04
N GLN A 7 -14.97 24.75 -32.13
CA GLN A 7 -15.00 25.35 -33.48
C GLN A 7 -15.80 24.56 -34.51
N SER A 8 -15.85 23.23 -34.39
CA SER A 8 -16.57 22.39 -35.36
C SER A 8 -18.09 22.49 -35.18
N THR A 9 -18.81 22.85 -36.25
CA THR A 9 -20.28 22.86 -36.29
C THR A 9 -20.90 21.47 -36.50
N GLY A 10 -20.07 20.43 -36.69
CA GLY A 10 -20.50 19.03 -36.83
C GLY A 10 -19.52 18.04 -36.21
N SER A 11 -19.80 16.73 -36.35
CA SER A 11 -18.91 15.66 -35.86
C SER A 11 -17.65 15.45 -36.73
N SER A 12 -17.58 16.14 -37.88
CA SER A 12 -16.47 16.09 -38.84
C SER A 12 -15.24 16.88 -38.35
N LEU A 13 -14.06 16.50 -38.85
CA LEU A 13 -12.79 17.20 -38.61
C LEU A 13 -12.39 18.10 -39.79
N GLY A 14 -13.32 18.32 -40.74
CA GLY A 14 -13.09 19.15 -41.92
C GLY A 14 -12.72 20.59 -41.52
N GLY A 15 -11.61 21.11 -42.06
CA GLY A 15 -11.11 22.45 -41.73
C GLY A 15 -10.20 22.51 -40.49
N TYR A 16 -9.95 21.39 -39.80
CA TYR A 16 -9.01 21.36 -38.67
C TYR A 16 -7.61 21.81 -39.07
N VAL A 17 -7.11 21.33 -40.21
CA VAL A 17 -5.77 21.67 -40.69
C VAL A 17 -5.67 23.19 -40.93
N ASP A 18 -6.62 23.78 -41.65
CA ASP A 18 -6.65 25.23 -41.89
C ASP A 18 -6.77 26.04 -40.59
N TRP A 19 -7.51 25.55 -39.60
CA TRP A 19 -7.62 26.21 -38.28
C TRP A 19 -6.34 26.10 -37.45
N THR A 20 -5.58 25.01 -37.57
CA THR A 20 -4.31 24.85 -36.84
C THR A 20 -3.11 25.55 -37.48
N LEU A 21 -3.30 26.10 -38.68
CA LEU A 21 -2.24 26.73 -39.45
C LEU A 21 -2.42 28.24 -39.44
N THR A 22 -1.40 28.97 -38.99
CA THR A 22 -1.32 30.43 -39.12
C THR A 22 -0.54 30.79 -40.38
N SER A 23 -0.97 31.84 -41.08
CA SER A 23 -0.25 32.38 -42.23
C SER A 23 0.69 33.52 -41.85
N ILE A 24 1.88 33.54 -42.46
CA ILE A 24 2.83 34.65 -42.42
C ILE A 24 3.05 35.21 -43.82
N SER A 25 3.09 36.54 -43.95
CA SER A 25 3.39 37.21 -45.21
C SER A 25 4.87 37.05 -45.57
N ILE A 26 5.17 36.71 -46.81
CA ILE A 26 6.56 36.58 -47.26
C ILE A 26 7.26 37.94 -47.32
N ALA A 27 6.53 39.01 -47.60
CA ALA A 27 7.09 40.36 -47.60
C ALA A 27 7.68 40.73 -46.23
N ASP A 28 6.94 40.43 -45.16
CA ASP A 28 7.39 40.68 -43.78
C ASP A 28 8.56 39.78 -43.42
N TYR A 29 8.54 38.52 -43.84
CA TYR A 29 9.62 37.59 -43.58
C TYR A 29 10.92 37.94 -44.33
N ASN A 30 10.83 38.40 -45.58
CA ASN A 30 11.99 38.87 -46.36
C ASN A 30 12.69 40.05 -45.65
N SER A 31 11.93 40.96 -45.06
CA SER A 31 12.49 42.09 -44.30
C SER A 31 13.34 41.66 -43.08
N THR A 32 13.12 40.44 -42.55
CA THR A 32 13.92 39.91 -41.44
C THR A 32 15.25 39.28 -41.88
N GLY A 33 15.46 39.11 -43.19
CA GLY A 33 16.67 38.47 -43.74
C GLY A 33 16.81 36.97 -43.45
N ARG A 34 15.75 36.31 -42.95
CA ARG A 34 15.77 34.89 -42.56
C ARG A 34 15.18 33.94 -43.62
N MET A 35 14.94 34.43 -44.83
CA MET A 35 14.24 33.68 -45.87
C MET A 35 15.10 32.50 -46.39
N PRO A 36 14.56 31.27 -46.42
CA PRO A 36 15.25 30.13 -47.04
C PRO A 36 15.49 30.37 -48.54
N PRO A 37 16.58 29.82 -49.09
CA PRO A 37 16.91 29.98 -50.51
C PRO A 37 15.95 29.24 -51.46
N ASP A 38 15.24 28.20 -50.99
CA ASP A 38 14.41 27.32 -51.82
C ASP A 38 12.93 27.73 -51.90
N VAL A 39 12.58 28.99 -51.57
CA VAL A 39 11.17 29.42 -51.62
C VAL A 39 10.75 29.70 -53.08
N PRO A 40 9.69 29.04 -53.60
CA PRO A 40 9.22 29.26 -54.96
C PRO A 40 8.81 30.72 -55.23
N SER A 41 9.17 31.22 -56.40
CA SER A 41 8.80 32.56 -56.87
C SER A 41 7.28 32.66 -57.07
N GLY A 42 6.65 33.69 -56.48
CA GLY A 42 5.20 33.94 -56.61
C GLY A 42 4.35 33.54 -55.40
N LEU A 43 4.97 33.05 -54.32
CA LEU A 43 4.27 32.75 -53.07
C LEU A 43 4.03 34.05 -52.27
N THR A 44 2.78 34.29 -51.86
CA THR A 44 2.40 35.50 -51.10
C THR A 44 2.48 35.31 -49.59
N TYR A 45 2.13 34.11 -49.12
CA TYR A 45 2.14 33.75 -47.71
C TYR A 45 2.55 32.29 -47.51
N CYS A 46 3.17 32.00 -46.38
CA CYS A 46 3.46 30.64 -45.94
C CYS A 46 2.56 30.30 -44.75
N ARG A 47 2.19 29.02 -44.59
CA ARG A 47 1.44 28.55 -43.42
C ARG A 47 2.33 27.71 -42.52
N TYR A 48 2.24 27.93 -41.22
CA TYR A 48 2.98 27.18 -40.20
C TYR A 48 2.06 26.83 -39.04
N ARG A 49 2.43 25.80 -38.30
CA ARG A 49 1.64 25.30 -37.17
C ARG A 49 1.86 26.19 -35.95
N ASP A 50 1.00 27.18 -35.79
CA ASP A 50 0.97 28.05 -34.62
C ASP A 50 -0.42 28.71 -34.50
N PHE A 51 -0.72 29.29 -33.33
CA PHE A 51 -1.98 29.99 -33.05
C PHE A 51 -1.75 31.49 -32.87
N ARG A 52 -1.00 32.10 -33.80
CA ARG A 52 -0.70 33.55 -33.80
C ARG A 52 -1.69 34.31 -34.68
N SER A 53 -1.75 35.62 -34.48
CA SER A 53 -2.45 36.50 -35.42
C SER A 53 -1.79 36.43 -36.79
N SER A 54 -2.59 36.36 -37.87
CA SER A 54 -2.10 36.36 -39.25
C SER A 54 -1.62 37.74 -39.74
N ALA A 55 -1.85 38.79 -38.94
CA ALA A 55 -1.43 40.16 -39.23
C ALA A 55 -0.30 40.59 -38.29
N ALA A 56 0.65 41.38 -38.80
CA ALA A 56 1.68 42.03 -38.00
C ALA A 56 1.03 42.78 -36.82
N PRO A 57 1.53 42.63 -35.58
CA PRO A 57 2.85 42.12 -35.17
C PRO A 57 2.96 40.60 -34.94
N TYR A 58 2.05 39.77 -35.47
CA TYR A 58 2.07 38.30 -35.29
C TYR A 58 2.06 37.86 -33.81
N SER A 59 1.31 38.59 -32.98
CA SER A 59 1.17 38.33 -31.56
C SER A 59 0.28 37.11 -31.27
N GLU A 60 0.37 36.62 -30.04
CA GLU A 60 -0.45 35.50 -29.58
C GLU A 60 -1.92 35.88 -29.60
N SER A 61 -2.74 35.01 -30.19
CA SER A 61 -4.18 35.20 -30.28
C SER A 61 -4.89 34.73 -29.00
N LEU A 62 -6.13 35.15 -28.77
CA LEU A 62 -6.94 34.61 -27.67
C LEU A 62 -7.14 33.09 -27.76
N ILE A 63 -7.13 32.53 -28.97
CA ILE A 63 -7.28 31.08 -29.16
C ILE A 63 -6.06 30.31 -28.64
N TYR A 64 -4.86 30.90 -28.69
CA TYR A 64 -3.65 30.32 -28.08
C TYR A 64 -3.87 30.07 -26.59
N TRP A 65 -4.32 31.10 -25.87
CA TRP A 65 -4.58 31.02 -24.43
C TRP A 65 -5.67 30.02 -24.08
N ASN A 66 -6.74 29.96 -24.87
CA ASN A 66 -7.81 29.00 -24.66
C ASN A 66 -7.36 27.55 -24.86
N VAL A 67 -6.55 27.30 -25.90
CA VAL A 67 -5.98 25.96 -26.14
C VAL A 67 -5.01 25.58 -25.03
N LEU A 68 -4.21 26.53 -24.55
CA LEU A 68 -3.31 26.32 -23.42
C LEU A 68 -4.11 25.96 -22.15
N ALA A 69 -5.12 26.76 -21.81
CA ALA A 69 -5.99 26.51 -20.66
C ALA A 69 -6.71 25.16 -20.77
N ALA A 70 -7.21 24.79 -21.96
CA ALA A 70 -7.86 23.50 -22.17
C ALA A 70 -6.89 22.32 -21.97
N ARG A 71 -5.62 22.46 -22.37
CA ARG A 71 -4.59 21.43 -22.12
C ARG A 71 -4.30 21.30 -20.62
N LEU A 72 -4.16 22.42 -19.92
CA LEU A 72 -3.92 22.44 -18.47
C LEU A 72 -5.10 21.85 -17.69
N ALA A 73 -6.33 22.25 -18.04
CA ALA A 73 -7.54 21.72 -17.42
C ALA A 73 -7.66 20.20 -17.60
N PHE A 74 -7.31 19.67 -18.78
CA PHE A 74 -7.31 18.23 -19.01
C PHE A 74 -6.32 17.50 -18.10
N ILE A 75 -5.13 18.05 -17.89
CA ILE A 75 -4.11 17.48 -16.99
C ILE A 75 -4.64 17.49 -15.55
N ILE A 76 -5.17 18.63 -15.09
CA ILE A 76 -5.71 18.79 -13.74
C ILE A 76 -6.86 17.79 -13.50
N VAL A 77 -7.83 17.70 -14.41
CA VAL A 77 -8.96 16.76 -14.26
C VAL A 77 -8.49 15.31 -14.23
N PHE A 78 -7.55 14.94 -15.11
CA PHE A 78 -7.00 13.59 -15.14
C PHE A 78 -6.25 13.26 -13.84
N GLU A 79 -5.43 14.18 -13.36
CA GLU A 79 -4.71 14.07 -12.09
C GLU A 79 -5.69 13.86 -10.92
N HIS A 80 -6.73 14.70 -10.80
CA HIS A 80 -7.74 14.56 -9.76
C HIS A 80 -8.51 13.23 -9.87
N ALA A 81 -8.80 12.77 -11.08
CA ALA A 81 -9.45 11.47 -11.30
C ALA A 81 -8.57 10.30 -10.84
N VAL A 82 -7.28 10.32 -11.19
CA VAL A 82 -6.32 9.30 -10.74
C VAL A 82 -6.17 9.33 -9.22
N PHE A 83 -6.01 10.51 -8.61
CA PHE A 83 -5.97 10.65 -7.16
C PHE A 83 -7.24 10.15 -6.48
N PHE A 84 -8.40 10.43 -7.05
CA PHE A 84 -9.68 9.96 -6.52
C PHE A 84 -9.78 8.43 -6.58
N ILE A 85 -9.32 7.81 -7.66
CA ILE A 85 -9.29 6.33 -7.77
C ILE A 85 -8.34 5.75 -6.73
N ILE A 86 -7.13 6.30 -6.58
CA ILE A 86 -6.17 5.87 -5.54
C ILE A 86 -6.77 6.02 -4.15
N TYR A 87 -7.48 7.12 -3.89
CA TYR A 87 -8.17 7.36 -2.62
C TYR A 87 -9.26 6.31 -2.37
N ILE A 88 -10.07 5.98 -3.37
CA ILE A 88 -11.05 4.90 -3.28
C ILE A 88 -10.36 3.55 -3.04
N LEU A 89 -9.24 3.26 -3.69
CA LEU A 89 -8.51 2.01 -3.49
C LEU A 89 -8.00 1.88 -2.05
N ASN A 90 -7.46 2.96 -1.49
CA ASN A 90 -7.02 3.00 -0.09
C ASN A 90 -8.20 2.90 0.90
N TRP A 91 -9.37 3.40 0.53
CA TRP A 91 -10.59 3.16 1.31
C TRP A 91 -11.06 1.70 1.18
N LEU A 92 -11.08 1.15 -0.04
CA LEU A 92 -11.59 -0.18 -0.32
C LEU A 92 -10.74 -1.28 0.33
N VAL A 93 -9.42 -1.10 0.35
CA VAL A 93 -8.49 -1.95 1.09
C VAL A 93 -8.01 -1.15 2.31
N PRO A 94 -8.78 -1.12 3.42
CA PRO A 94 -8.24 -0.55 4.63
C PRO A 94 -7.01 -1.36 5.05
N ASP A 95 -5.87 -0.67 5.25
CA ASP A 95 -4.56 -1.25 5.57
C ASP A 95 -4.57 -2.28 6.71
N VAL A 96 -5.59 -2.26 7.56
CA VAL A 96 -5.82 -3.29 8.58
C VAL A 96 -7.17 -3.94 8.34
N PRO A 97 -7.22 -5.11 7.67
CA PRO A 97 -8.45 -5.88 7.63
C PRO A 97 -8.84 -6.26 9.06
N LYS A 98 -10.14 -6.14 9.40
CA LYS A 98 -10.70 -6.44 10.74
C LYS A 98 -10.27 -7.81 11.29
N THR A 99 -9.97 -8.75 10.39
CA THR A 99 -9.44 -10.08 10.71
C THR A 99 -8.09 -10.05 11.44
N ILE A 100 -7.24 -9.05 11.18
CA ILE A 100 -5.96 -8.86 11.88
C ILE A 100 -6.20 -8.29 13.28
N GLN A 101 -7.14 -7.35 13.44
CA GLN A 101 -7.52 -6.81 14.76
C GLN A 101 -8.06 -7.93 15.66
N ASN A 102 -8.97 -8.76 15.16
CA ASN A 102 -9.48 -9.90 15.92
C ASN A 102 -8.37 -10.87 16.34
N LYS A 103 -7.37 -11.10 15.47
CA LYS A 103 -6.21 -11.94 15.79
C LYS A 103 -5.28 -11.29 16.82
N ILE A 104 -5.14 -9.96 16.80
CA ILE A 104 -4.35 -9.22 17.79
C ILE A 104 -5.04 -9.27 19.15
N ASP A 105 -6.34 -9.02 19.20
CA ASP A 105 -7.11 -9.03 20.46
C ASP A 105 -7.16 -10.43 21.07
N HIS A 106 -7.32 -11.46 20.25
CA HIS A 106 -7.27 -12.84 20.72
C HIS A 106 -5.90 -13.21 21.29
N LYS A 107 -4.80 -12.82 20.61
CA LYS A 107 -3.44 -13.04 21.12
C LYS A 107 -3.21 -12.31 22.44
N ARG A 108 -3.71 -11.07 22.57
CA ARG A 108 -3.64 -10.29 23.82
C ARG A 108 -4.40 -10.97 24.95
N TYR A 109 -5.59 -11.50 24.68
CA TYR A 109 -6.38 -12.21 25.67
C TYR A 109 -5.69 -13.50 26.15
N ILE A 110 -5.14 -14.30 25.24
CA ILE A 110 -4.41 -15.54 25.59
C ILE A 110 -3.20 -15.20 26.47
N ASP A 111 -2.38 -14.24 26.05
CA ASP A 111 -1.18 -13.82 26.77
C ASP A 111 -1.50 -13.29 28.18
N GLN A 112 -2.59 -12.52 28.32
CA GLN A 112 -3.02 -12.01 29.61
C GLN A 112 -3.53 -13.12 30.54
N ARG A 113 -4.23 -14.12 29.99
CA ARG A 113 -4.70 -15.28 30.75
C ARG A 113 -3.52 -16.14 31.24
N GLU A 114 -2.53 -16.39 30.41
CA GLU A 114 -1.32 -17.14 30.78
C GLU A 114 -0.58 -16.48 31.95
N ARG A 115 -0.40 -15.15 31.89
CA ARG A 115 0.19 -14.36 32.99
C ARG A 115 -0.60 -14.48 34.29
N CYS A 116 -1.92 -14.34 34.24
CA CYS A 116 -2.77 -14.43 35.43
C CYS A 116 -2.79 -15.86 36.01
N THR A 117 -2.76 -16.89 35.17
CA THR A 117 -2.68 -18.28 35.67
C THR A 117 -1.39 -18.57 36.40
N HIS A 118 -0.26 -18.02 35.93
CA HIS A 118 1.04 -18.18 36.59
C HIS A 118 1.02 -17.62 38.02
N GLU A 119 0.46 -16.42 38.20
CA GLU A 119 0.30 -15.78 39.51
C GLU A 119 -0.55 -16.64 40.46
N THR A 120 -1.68 -17.19 39.98
CA THR A 120 -2.52 -18.07 40.81
C THR A 120 -1.93 -19.44 41.10
N THR A 121 -1.05 -19.97 40.23
CA THR A 121 -0.35 -21.24 40.49
C THR A 121 0.73 -21.07 41.55
N ASP A 122 1.40 -19.91 41.57
CA ASP A 122 2.38 -19.58 42.59
C ASP A 122 1.69 -19.47 43.96
N GLU A 123 0.60 -18.70 44.06
CA GLU A 123 -0.21 -18.57 45.29
C GLU A 123 -0.80 -19.90 45.78
N LYS A 124 -1.34 -20.72 44.87
CA LYS A 124 -1.88 -22.05 45.23
C LYS A 124 -0.78 -23.01 45.66
N SER A 125 0.42 -22.93 45.08
CA SER A 125 1.54 -23.80 45.48
C SER A 125 1.97 -23.52 46.91
N GLU A 126 2.00 -22.24 47.31
CA GLU A 126 2.26 -21.81 48.69
C GLU A 126 1.13 -22.26 49.63
N GLN A 127 -0.13 -22.02 49.27
CA GLN A 127 -1.28 -22.40 50.11
C GLN A 127 -1.36 -23.92 50.32
N ASN A 128 -1.12 -24.70 49.27
CA ASN A 128 -1.14 -26.17 49.32
C ASN A 128 0.06 -26.72 50.13
N ALA A 129 1.23 -26.07 50.05
CA ALA A 129 2.37 -26.43 50.88
C ALA A 129 2.07 -26.20 52.37
N VAL A 130 1.53 -25.01 52.72
CA VAL A 130 1.12 -24.68 54.10
C VAL A 130 0.01 -25.61 54.61
N ALA A 131 -0.98 -25.93 53.78
CA ALA A 131 -2.06 -26.86 54.15
C ALA A 131 -1.54 -28.30 54.38
N SER A 132 -0.63 -28.78 53.52
CA SER A 132 0.00 -30.09 53.68
C SER A 132 0.86 -30.16 54.95
N GLU A 133 1.55 -29.06 55.28
CA GLU A 133 2.32 -28.95 56.51
C GLU A 133 1.39 -28.96 57.73
N ALA A 134 0.27 -28.25 57.70
CA ALA A 134 -0.71 -28.24 58.77
C ALA A 134 -1.35 -29.63 59.01
N ILE A 135 -1.71 -30.36 57.94
CA ILE A 135 -2.24 -31.72 58.04
C ILE A 135 -1.20 -32.68 58.66
N SER A 136 0.07 -32.55 58.27
CA SER A 136 1.16 -33.36 58.86
C SER A 136 1.36 -33.10 60.36
N ARG A 137 1.04 -31.89 60.82
CA ARG A 137 1.12 -31.51 62.24
C ARG A 137 -0.05 -32.05 63.07
N ILE A 138 -1.24 -32.18 62.50
CA ILE A 138 -2.41 -32.80 63.15
C ILE A 138 -2.19 -34.31 63.33
N PHE A 139 -1.60 -34.98 62.34
CA PHE A 139 -1.23 -36.40 62.40
C PHE A 139 0.20 -36.61 62.89
N ARG A 140 0.64 -35.87 63.92
CA ARG A 140 1.91 -36.14 64.61
C ARG A 140 1.62 -37.05 65.81
N PRO A 141 1.89 -38.36 65.75
CA PRO A 141 1.58 -39.24 66.87
C PRO A 141 2.48 -38.89 68.07
N PRO A 142 1.96 -38.91 69.31
CA PRO A 142 2.81 -38.88 70.49
C PRO A 142 3.59 -40.21 70.53
N ILE A 143 4.90 -40.11 70.71
CA ILE A 143 5.81 -41.24 70.86
C ILE A 143 5.30 -42.17 71.99
N ASN A 144 5.06 -43.45 71.68
CA ASN A 144 5.58 -44.64 72.41
C ASN A 144 5.06 -45.99 71.82
N LEU A 145 6.00 -46.75 71.22
CA LEU A 145 6.17 -48.24 71.06
C LEU A 145 4.99 -49.20 70.71
N PRO A 146 5.24 -50.42 70.17
CA PRO A 146 6.42 -50.99 69.48
C PRO A 146 6.11 -51.53 68.05
N ASN A 147 7.16 -52.01 67.37
CA ASN A 147 7.23 -52.58 66.01
C ASN A 147 5.96 -53.30 65.50
N PHE A 148 5.39 -52.79 64.41
CA PHE A 148 4.60 -53.56 63.46
C PHE A 148 5.12 -53.24 62.05
N THR A 149 5.92 -54.15 61.51
CA THR A 149 6.42 -54.09 60.14
C THR A 149 5.28 -54.43 59.18
N VAL A 150 4.80 -53.43 58.46
CA VAL A 150 4.09 -53.63 57.20
C VAL A 150 5.04 -53.17 56.10
N GLU A 151 5.59 -54.14 55.38
CA GLU A 151 6.22 -53.88 54.09
C GLU A 151 5.17 -53.27 53.14
N THR A 152 5.38 -52.02 52.74
CA THR A 152 4.85 -51.51 51.48
C THR A 152 6.03 -51.19 50.58
N LYS A 153 6.25 -52.15 49.68
CA LYS A 153 7.13 -52.17 48.51
C LYS A 153 7.33 -50.79 47.87
N ASP A 154 8.52 -50.24 48.06
CA ASP A 154 9.03 -49.10 47.30
C ASP A 154 9.38 -49.55 45.88
N GLU A 155 8.65 -49.06 44.88
CA GLU A 155 9.10 -49.09 43.49
C GLU A 155 9.22 -47.67 42.98
N SER A 156 10.37 -47.06 43.31
CA SER A 156 10.87 -45.85 42.66
C SER A 156 11.91 -46.25 41.61
N SER A 157 11.55 -46.16 40.34
CA SER A 157 12.48 -46.00 39.21
C SER A 157 11.62 -45.60 38.01
N THR A 158 11.83 -44.50 37.30
CA THR A 158 13.10 -43.90 36.93
C THR A 158 12.83 -42.44 36.55
N ARG A 159 13.35 -41.48 37.32
CA ARG A 159 13.81 -40.20 36.76
C ARG A 159 15.27 -40.40 36.38
N GLN A 160 15.58 -40.51 35.09
CA GLN A 160 16.84 -40.00 34.58
C GLN A 160 16.65 -39.29 33.25
N SER A 161 17.08 -38.04 33.29
CA SER A 161 17.34 -37.15 32.19
C SER A 161 18.32 -37.75 31.17
N LYS A 162 18.11 -37.42 29.89
CA LYS A 162 19.19 -37.13 28.92
C LYS A 162 18.55 -36.40 27.73
N GLN A 163 18.70 -35.08 27.69
CA GLN A 163 19.70 -34.40 26.86
C GLN A 163 19.44 -34.51 25.34
N LYS A 164 19.03 -33.37 24.77
CA LYS A 164 19.44 -32.79 23.48
C LYS A 164 19.96 -33.75 22.40
N LYS A 165 19.29 -33.77 21.25
CA LYS A 165 20.01 -33.70 19.96
C LYS A 165 19.18 -33.05 18.86
N HIS A 166 19.66 -31.89 18.42
CA HIS A 166 19.43 -31.31 17.09
C HIS A 166 19.63 -32.36 15.99
N LYS A 167 18.68 -32.44 15.06
CA LYS A 167 18.82 -32.72 13.61
C LYS A 167 17.48 -32.26 13.00
N GLY A 168 17.38 -31.28 12.11
CA GLY A 168 18.26 -30.98 11.00
C GLY A 168 17.88 -31.87 9.81
N THR A 169 16.69 -31.67 9.23
CA THR A 169 16.33 -32.27 7.94
C THR A 169 15.72 -31.20 7.05
N ARG A 170 16.56 -30.63 6.18
CA ARG A 170 16.17 -29.90 4.98
C ARG A 170 16.38 -30.86 3.82
N VAL A 171 15.30 -31.30 3.16
CA VAL A 171 15.30 -31.74 1.76
C VAL A 171 13.94 -31.40 1.15
N SER A 172 13.96 -30.42 0.23
CA SER A 172 12.96 -30.07 -0.81
C SER A 172 12.98 -31.10 -1.96
N PRO A 173 12.23 -30.95 -3.08
CA PRO A 173 10.92 -30.34 -3.36
C PRO A 173 10.03 -31.32 -4.21
N ALA A 174 8.99 -30.79 -4.86
CA ALA A 174 8.26 -31.29 -6.05
C ALA A 174 6.85 -31.88 -5.84
N TYR A 175 5.85 -31.14 -6.31
CA TYR A 175 5.02 -31.57 -7.47
C TYR A 175 4.35 -30.36 -8.14
N GLU A 176 4.55 -30.27 -9.45
CA GLU A 176 3.81 -29.44 -10.43
C GLU A 176 2.38 -29.97 -10.62
N GLN A 177 1.42 -29.07 -10.78
CA GLN A 177 0.61 -28.88 -12.00
C GLN A 177 -0.25 -27.62 -11.87
#